data_AF-A0A7X7L7U5-F1
#
_entry.id   AF-A0A7X7L7U5-F1
#
_cell.length_a   1.000
_cell.length_b   1.000
_cell.length_c   1.000
_cell.angle_alpha   90.00
_cell.angle_beta   90.00
_cell.angle_gamma   90.00
#
_symmetry.space_group_name_H-M   'P 1'
#
loop_
_entity.id
_entity.type
_entity.pdbx_description
1 polymer ?
#
loop_
_entity_poly.entity_id
_entity_poly.type
_entity_poly.pdbx_seq_one_letter_code
_entity_poly.pdbx_strand_id
1 'polypeptide(L)'
;MNAEVIDSDNLDMTIVSVGGRVKILDLEYNEEETYQIVGPTEANPFNMRISYESPIGKAILGKTIGETVEFESPAGPVKVKILEILQ
;
A
#
# COMPACT_ATOMS: atom_id res chain seq x y z
N MET A 1 26.62 -16.72 10.77
CA MET A 1 26.50 -15.26 10.84
C MET A 1 25.28 -14.90 10.03
N ASN A 2 24.18 -14.52 10.70
CA ASN A 2 23.01 -14.01 10.00
C ASN A 2 23.39 -12.63 9.47
N ALA A 3 23.40 -12.49 8.14
CA ALA A 3 23.57 -11.20 7.50
C ALA A 3 22.24 -10.45 7.64
N GLU A 4 22.15 -9.53 8.58
CA GLU A 4 21.19 -8.43 8.50
C GLU A 4 21.72 -7.47 7.45
N VAL A 5 21.17 -7.56 6.24
CA VAL A 5 21.31 -6.52 5.23
C VAL A 5 20.42 -5.37 5.70
N ILE A 6 21.00 -4.46 6.46
CA ILE A 6 20.38 -3.16 6.75
C ILE A 6 20.64 -2.33 5.49
N ASP A 7 19.68 -2.35 4.57
CA ASP A 7 19.76 -1.56 3.36
C ASP A 7 19.69 -0.07 3.74
N SER A 8 20.80 0.59 3.50
CA SER A 8 21.07 1.98 3.80
C SER A 8 20.49 2.87 2.71
N ASP A 9 19.20 3.20 2.82
CA ASP A 9 18.57 4.37 2.18
C ASP A 9 17.15 4.62 2.75
N ASN A 10 17.03 4.57 4.09
CA ASN A 10 15.81 5.03 4.80
C ASN A 10 15.73 6.57 4.71
N LEU A 11 15.43 7.11 3.53
CA LEU A 11 14.51 8.26 3.48
C LEU A 11 13.31 7.84 4.31
N ASP A 12 12.89 8.63 5.29
CA ASP A 12 11.80 8.32 6.24
C ASP A 12 10.45 8.08 5.52
N MET A 13 10.36 6.98 4.77
CA MET A 13 9.18 6.48 4.08
C MET A 13 8.38 5.65 5.08
N THR A 14 8.10 6.26 6.22
CA THR A 14 7.44 5.60 7.33
C THR A 14 5.93 5.54 7.10
N ILE A 15 5.38 6.44 6.28
CA ILE A 15 3.93 6.67 6.16
C ILE A 15 3.50 6.74 4.70
N VAL A 16 2.45 6.00 4.36
CA VAL A 16 1.80 6.05 3.04
C VAL A 16 1.19 7.43 2.83
N SER A 17 1.55 8.09 1.73
CA SER A 17 1.13 9.45 1.38
C SER A 17 0.71 9.55 -0.08
N VAL A 18 -0.05 10.60 -0.41
CA VAL A 18 -0.45 10.89 -1.79
C VAL A 18 0.79 11.19 -2.64
N GLY A 19 0.84 10.62 -3.84
CA GLY A 19 1.97 10.66 -4.76
C GLY A 19 2.88 9.44 -4.64
N GLY A 20 2.97 8.85 -3.45
CA GLY A 20 3.80 7.68 -3.16
C GLY A 20 3.21 6.38 -3.70
N ARG A 21 4.06 5.36 -3.72
CA ARG A 21 3.72 3.97 -4.01
C ARG A 21 3.78 3.13 -2.75
N VAL A 22 2.95 2.10 -2.69
CA VAL A 22 2.86 1.19 -1.56
C VAL A 22 2.69 -0.23 -2.08
N LYS A 23 3.51 -1.14 -1.57
CA LYS A 23 3.36 -2.57 -1.79
C LYS A 23 2.56 -3.16 -0.64
N ILE A 24 1.53 -3.91 -0.99
CA ILE A 24 0.66 -4.60 -0.04
C ILE A 24 0.65 -6.10 -0.33
N LEU A 25 0.31 -6.88 0.69
CA LEU A 25 0.01 -8.31 0.60
C LEU A 25 -1.47 -8.52 0.88
N ASP A 26 -2.20 -9.06 -0.08
CA ASP A 26 -3.53 -9.61 0.16
C ASP A 26 -3.39 -10.86 1.05
N LEU A 27 -4.02 -10.85 2.22
CA LEU A 27 -3.88 -11.93 3.21
C LEU A 27 -4.80 -13.12 2.94
N GLU A 28 -5.79 -12.99 2.05
CA GLU A 28 -6.65 -14.09 1.64
C GLU A 28 -5.99 -14.90 0.52
N TYR A 29 -5.48 -14.22 -0.50
CA TYR A 29 -4.89 -14.85 -1.69
C TYR A 29 -3.37 -15.00 -1.62
N ASN A 30 -2.72 -14.36 -0.64
CA ASN A 30 -1.26 -14.31 -0.51
C ASN A 30 -0.59 -13.76 -1.79
N GLU A 31 -1.19 -12.70 -2.35
CA GLU A 31 -0.74 -12.01 -3.55
C GLU A 31 -0.19 -10.62 -3.20
N GLU A 32 0.94 -10.25 -3.81
CA GLU A 32 1.55 -8.94 -3.62
C GLU A 32 1.15 -7.99 -4.74
N GLU A 33 0.69 -6.80 -4.37
CA GLU A 33 0.32 -5.75 -5.32
C GLU A 33 0.97 -4.43 -4.95
N THR A 34 1.38 -3.65 -5.96
CA THR A 34 1.97 -2.33 -5.75
C THR A 34 1.10 -1.26 -6.36
N TYR A 35 0.67 -0.30 -5.56
CA TYR A 35 -0.24 0.77 -5.94
C TYR A 35 0.41 2.13 -5.80
N GLN A 36 0.13 3.04 -6.72
CA GLN A 36 0.40 4.47 -6.53
C GLN A 36 -0.85 5.17 -6.00
N ILE A 37 -0.68 5.92 -4.91
CA ILE A 37 -1.76 6.71 -4.30
C ILE A 37 -1.85 8.05 -5.02
N VAL A 38 -3.00 8.35 -5.61
CA VAL A 38 -3.19 9.56 -6.42
C VAL A 38 -4.51 10.24 -6.10
N GLY A 39 -4.73 11.43 -6.69
CA GLY A 39 -6.03 12.10 -6.63
C GLY A 39 -7.13 11.37 -7.41
N PRO A 40 -8.42 11.61 -7.13
CA PRO A 40 -9.54 10.94 -7.79
C PRO A 40 -9.55 11.08 -9.31
N THR A 41 -9.14 12.24 -9.83
CA THR A 41 -9.09 12.55 -11.27
C THR A 41 -7.95 11.83 -11.99
N GLU A 42 -6.96 11.33 -11.26
CA GLU A 42 -5.79 10.64 -11.80
C GLU A 42 -5.85 9.13 -11.65
N ALA A 43 -6.84 8.63 -10.92
CA ALA A 43 -7.00 7.22 -10.63
C ALA A 43 -7.22 6.43 -11.91
N ASN A 44 -6.48 5.34 -12.05
CA ASN A 44 -6.55 4.43 -13.17
C ASN A 44 -6.15 3.02 -12.68
N PRO A 45 -7.13 2.15 -12.35
CA PRO A 45 -6.87 0.81 -11.85
C PRO A 45 -6.03 -0.04 -12.81
N PHE A 46 -6.17 0.14 -14.13
CA PHE A 46 -5.38 -0.58 -15.13
C PHE A 46 -3.89 -0.24 -15.07
N ASN A 47 -3.54 0.90 -14.48
CA ASN A 47 -2.16 1.34 -14.29
C ASN A 47 -1.74 1.28 -12.82
N MET A 48 -2.45 0.52 -11.98
CA MET A 48 -2.20 0.43 -10.52
C MET A 48 -2.21 1.79 -9.81
N ARG A 49 -3.00 2.75 -10.31
CA ARG A 49 -3.18 4.07 -9.70
C ARG A 49 -4.52 4.12 -8.97
N ILE A 50 -4.49 4.22 -7.65
CA ILE A 50 -5.69 4.24 -6.81
C ILE A 50 -5.92 5.63 -6.22
N SER A 51 -7.18 6.05 -6.21
CA SER A 51 -7.58 7.29 -5.53
C SER A 51 -7.42 7.14 -4.03
N TYR A 52 -6.90 8.16 -3.35
CA TYR A 52 -6.96 8.23 -1.88
C TYR A 52 -8.41 8.23 -1.33
N GLU A 53 -9.42 8.46 -2.18
CA GLU A 53 -10.84 8.41 -1.79
C GLU A 53 -11.48 7.02 -1.91
N SER A 54 -10.80 6.08 -2.59
CA SER A 54 -11.25 4.70 -2.72
C SER A 54 -11.23 3.97 -1.36
N PRO A 55 -11.99 2.87 -1.18
CA PRO A 55 -11.97 2.10 0.07
C PRO A 55 -10.56 1.68 0.50
N ILE A 56 -9.78 1.11 -0.44
CA ILE A 56 -8.38 0.74 -0.21
C ILE A 56 -7.50 1.96 0.09
N GLY A 57 -7.62 3.03 -0.71
CA GLY A 57 -6.84 4.27 -0.55
C GLY A 57 -7.05 4.91 0.82
N LYS A 58 -8.30 5.00 1.29
CA LYS A 58 -8.65 5.50 2.62
C LYS A 58 -8.10 4.61 3.73
N ALA A 59 -8.07 3.30 3.53
CA ALA A 59 -7.61 2.35 4.54
C ALA A 59 -6.09 2.40 4.74
N ILE A 60 -5.33 2.55 3.66
CA ILE A 60 -3.85 2.55 3.70
C ILE A 60 -3.22 3.94 3.86
N LEU A 61 -3.93 5.03 3.55
CA LEU A 61 -3.38 6.38 3.70
C LEU A 61 -3.02 6.65 5.18
N GLY A 62 -1.81 7.17 5.42
CA GLY A 62 -1.34 7.45 6.78
C GLY A 62 -0.82 6.22 7.54
N LYS A 63 -0.83 5.04 6.93
CA LYS A 63 -0.37 3.79 7.54
C LYS A 63 1.12 3.54 7.32
N THR A 64 1.70 2.67 8.14
CA THR A 64 3.13 2.36 8.14
C THR A 64 3.42 0.92 7.70
N ILE A 65 4.66 0.64 7.34
CA ILE A 65 5.12 -0.72 7.02
C ILE A 65 4.80 -1.67 8.18
N GLY A 66 4.29 -2.86 7.86
CA GLY A 66 3.93 -3.90 8.80
C GLY A 66 2.49 -3.84 9.31
N GLU A 67 1.78 -2.71 9.14
CA GLU A 67 0.37 -2.60 9.53
C GLU A 67 -0.54 -3.42 8.61
N THR A 68 -1.58 -4.00 9.20
CA THR A 68 -2.67 -4.67 8.48
C THR A 68 -3.92 -3.80 8.53
N VAL A 69 -4.57 -3.64 7.38
CA VAL A 69 -5.84 -2.90 7.27
C VAL A 69 -6.89 -3.76 6.59
N GLU A 70 -8.15 -3.39 6.80
CA GLU A 70 -9.32 -4.02 6.21
C GLU A 70 -10.17 -2.96 5.51
N PHE A 71 -10.69 -3.28 4.33
CA PHE A 71 -11.58 -2.40 3.58
C PHE A 71 -12.65 -3.19 2.82
N GLU A 72 -13.76 -2.53 2.53
CA GLU A 72 -14.85 -3.10 1.74
C GLU A 72 -14.50 -3.10 0.25
N SER A 73 -14.59 -4.28 -0.38
CA SER A 73 -14.54 -4.44 -1.84
C SER A 73 -15.90 -4.96 -2.36
N PRO A 74 -16.18 -4.87 -3.67
CA PRO A 74 -17.39 -5.46 -4.25
C PRO A 74 -17.52 -6.98 -4.02
N ALA A 75 -16.41 -7.69 -3.79
CA ALA A 75 -16.40 -9.12 -3.52
C ALA A 75 -16.53 -9.48 -2.02
N GLY A 76 -16.55 -8.47 -1.14
CA GLY A 76 -16.52 -8.62 0.31
C GLY A 76 -15.37 -7.87 0.98
N PRO A 77 -15.23 -7.97 2.30
CA PRO A 77 -14.15 -7.34 3.04
C PRO A 77 -12.79 -7.97 2.68
N VAL A 78 -11.78 -7.14 2.41
CA VAL A 78 -10.43 -7.56 2.05
C VAL A 78 -9.45 -7.10 3.13
N LYS A 79 -8.53 -7.98 3.53
CA LYS A 79 -7.47 -7.69 4.49
C LYS A 79 -6.12 -7.66 3.80
N VAL A 80 -5.39 -6.58 3.99
CA VAL A 80 -4.08 -6.40 3.37
C VAL A 80 -3.04 -5.96 4.40
N LYS A 81 -1.80 -6.41 4.23
CA LYS A 81 -0.65 -5.96 5.03
C LYS A 81 0.26 -5.07 4.20
N ILE A 82 0.70 -3.95 4.76
CA ILE A 82 1.67 -3.06 4.12
C ILE A 82 3.06 -3.69 4.23
N LEU A 83 3.67 -3.97 3.09
CA LEU A 83 5.00 -4.57 3.01
C LEU A 83 6.09 -3.51 2.83
N GLU A 84 5.83 -2.51 1.99
CA GLU A 84 6.84 -1.54 1.57
C GLU A 84 6.20 -0.22 1.16
N ILE A 85 6.90 0.88 1.40
CA ILE A 85 6.52 2.23 0.95
C ILE A 85 7.65 2.74 0.06
N LEU A 86 7.29 3.16 -1.15
CA LEU A 86 8.19 3.57 -2.22
C LEU A 86 7.84 5.02 -2.60
N GLN A 87 8.80 5.94 -2.63
CA GLN A 87 8.59 7.32 -3.11
C GLN A 87 9.27 7.56 -4.45
#